data_AF-A0A3G2GB08-F1
#
_entry.id   AF-A0A3G2GB08-F1
#
_cell.length_a   1.000
_cell.length_b   1.000
_cell.length_c   1.000
_cell.angle_alpha   90.00
_cell.angle_beta   90.00
_cell.angle_gamma   90.00
#
_symmetry.space_group_name_H-M   'P 1'
#
loop_
_entity.id
_entity.type
_entity.pdbx_description
1 polymer ?
#
loop_
_entity_poly.entity_id
_entity_poly.type
_entity_poly.pdbx_seq_one_letter_code
_entity_poly.pdbx_strand_id
1 'polypeptide(L)'
;MLNEELKDQILQTKLVYLNGYLASLAAINSFSVIGMNYKLFAYNFSDGNIEGAIQNNSYELFGVYPNDWDVELTEVKDWKERLEIELVKPVMQQPSILSDKENETIRDLKSRIKNSINDFITLLEKEFAEISTNIYESTVTKGGFYRIMGIDLVFEIEETKIIFLQILGND
;
A
#
# COMPACT_ATOMS: atom_id res chain seq x y z
N MET A 1 -18.86 0.14 24.99
CA MET A 1 -19.26 0.96 23.82
C MET A 1 -18.33 2.16 23.63
N LEU A 2 -18.17 3.08 24.59
CA LEU A 2 -17.29 4.26 24.44
C LEU A 2 -15.81 3.94 24.07
N ASN A 3 -15.28 2.80 24.49
CA ASN A 3 -13.89 2.41 24.24
C ASN A 3 -13.64 1.91 22.80
N GLU A 4 -14.56 1.12 22.25
CA GLU A 4 -14.43 0.59 20.87
C GLU A 4 -14.63 1.69 19.83
N GLU A 5 -15.61 2.57 20.06
CA GLU A 5 -15.83 3.73 19.20
C GLU A 5 -14.62 4.67 19.18
N LEU A 6 -13.97 4.89 20.33
CA LEU A 6 -12.73 5.67 20.41
C LEU A 6 -11.56 4.99 19.69
N LYS A 7 -11.40 3.66 19.85
CA LYS A 7 -10.37 2.90 19.12
C LYS A 7 -10.55 3.00 17.61
N ASP A 8 -11.79 2.88 17.13
CA ASP A 8 -12.10 3.01 15.71
C ASP A 8 -11.85 4.44 15.21
N GLN A 9 -12.20 5.47 15.98
CA GLN A 9 -11.86 6.86 15.64
C GLN A 9 -10.35 7.11 15.55
N ILE A 10 -9.58 6.55 16.49
CA ILE A 10 -8.11 6.62 16.49
C ILE A 10 -7.57 5.94 15.23
N LEU A 11 -8.07 4.74 14.91
CA LEU A 11 -7.68 4.01 13.72
C LEU A 11 -7.98 4.80 12.44
N GLN A 12 -9.19 5.35 12.32
CA GLN A 12 -9.57 6.18 11.18
C GLN A 12 -8.68 7.43 11.06
N THR A 13 -8.32 8.05 12.18
CA THR A 13 -7.40 9.20 12.18
C THR A 13 -6.02 8.80 11.65
N LYS A 14 -5.48 7.65 12.09
CA LYS A 14 -4.20 7.12 11.60
C LYS A 14 -4.26 6.80 10.10
N LEU A 15 -5.34 6.17 9.64
CA LEU A 15 -5.58 5.87 8.22
C LEU A 15 -5.64 7.14 7.37
N VAL A 16 -6.38 8.16 7.81
CA VAL A 16 -6.50 9.44 7.09
C VAL A 16 -5.13 10.12 6.99
N TYR A 17 -4.37 10.15 8.09
CA TYR A 17 -3.03 10.72 8.11
C TYR A 17 -2.09 10.02 7.11
N LEU A 18 -2.04 8.68 7.15
CA LEU A 18 -1.17 7.89 6.26
C LEU A 18 -1.62 7.92 4.80
N ASN A 19 -2.93 7.96 4.53
CA ASN A 19 -3.44 8.18 3.17
C ASN A 19 -3.04 9.58 2.63
N GLY A 20 -2.94 10.60 3.48
CA GLY A 20 -2.42 11.90 3.08
C GLY A 20 -0.95 11.84 2.62
N TYR A 21 -0.14 11.03 3.29
CA TYR A 21 1.24 10.74 2.86
C TYR A 21 1.26 10.01 1.51
N LEU A 22 0.45 8.96 1.37
CA LEU A 22 0.33 8.19 0.13
C LEU A 22 -0.14 9.06 -1.06
N ALA A 23 -1.11 9.95 -0.86
CA ALA A 23 -1.55 10.89 -1.88
C ALA A 23 -0.42 11.85 -2.31
N SER A 24 0.39 12.29 -1.35
CA SER A 24 1.56 13.12 -1.65
C SER A 24 2.63 12.35 -2.43
N LEU A 25 2.87 11.07 -2.10
CA LEU A 25 3.75 10.19 -2.86
C LEU A 25 3.24 9.94 -4.29
N ALA A 26 1.92 9.77 -4.49
CA ALA A 26 1.31 9.71 -5.83
C ALA A 26 1.54 10.98 -6.64
N ALA A 27 1.33 12.15 -6.03
CA ALA A 27 1.59 13.41 -6.70
C ALA A 27 3.06 13.56 -7.11
N ILE A 28 4.00 13.09 -6.30
CA ILE A 28 5.43 13.10 -6.67
C ILE A 28 5.74 12.06 -7.76
N ASN A 29 5.02 10.94 -7.78
CA ASN A 29 5.15 9.92 -8.82
C ASN A 29 4.44 10.28 -10.13
N SER A 30 3.74 11.41 -10.23
CA SER A 30 3.21 11.92 -11.50
C SER A 30 4.31 12.31 -12.50
N PHE A 31 5.56 12.36 -12.06
CA PHE A 31 6.74 12.51 -12.93
C PHE A 31 7.24 11.18 -13.52
N SER A 32 6.62 10.05 -13.15
CA SER A 32 6.86 8.73 -13.73
C SER A 32 5.97 8.53 -14.97
N VAL A 33 6.37 7.61 -15.85
CA VAL A 33 5.55 7.18 -16.99
C VAL A 33 4.34 6.37 -16.52
N ILE A 34 4.44 5.74 -15.34
CA ILE A 34 3.41 4.87 -14.78
C ILE A 34 2.58 5.69 -13.78
N GLY A 35 1.26 5.74 -13.98
CA GLY A 35 0.33 6.30 -13.02
C GLY A 35 0.28 5.45 -11.76
N MET A 36 0.51 6.06 -10.59
CA MET A 36 0.51 5.33 -9.31
C MET A 36 -0.71 5.73 -8.47
N ASN A 37 -1.48 4.73 -8.05
CA ASN A 37 -2.57 4.87 -7.10
C ASN A 37 -2.23 4.11 -5.82
N TYR A 38 -2.46 4.78 -4.70
CA TYR A 38 -2.19 4.25 -3.37
C TYR A 38 -3.45 4.38 -2.52
N LYS A 39 -3.76 3.33 -1.76
CA LYS A 39 -4.90 3.35 -0.85
C LYS A 39 -4.59 2.50 0.37
N LEU A 40 -4.87 3.05 1.55
CA LEU A 40 -4.82 2.33 2.81
C LEU A 40 -6.20 2.32 3.44
N PHE A 41 -6.71 1.16 3.84
CA PHE A 41 -8.02 1.06 4.47
C PHE A 41 -8.04 -0.04 5.52
N ALA A 42 -8.90 0.13 6.53
CA ALA A 42 -9.19 -0.91 7.50
C ALA A 42 -10.52 -1.59 7.19
N TYR A 43 -10.59 -2.88 7.51
CA TYR A 43 -11.82 -3.64 7.42
C TYR A 43 -11.91 -4.63 8.59
N ASN A 44 -13.09 -4.76 9.18
CA ASN A 44 -13.38 -5.74 10.23
C ASN A 44 -13.97 -6.99 9.58
N PHE A 45 -13.43 -8.17 9.88
CA PHE A 45 -13.96 -9.45 9.43
C PHE A 45 -14.46 -10.28 10.61
N SER A 46 -15.66 -10.83 10.48
CA SER A 46 -16.28 -11.69 11.48
C SER A 46 -15.79 -13.12 11.30
N ASP A 47 -14.73 -13.50 12.04
CA ASP A 47 -14.16 -14.85 12.16
C ASP A 47 -14.20 -15.74 10.91
N GLY A 48 -13.05 -15.87 10.25
CA GLY A 48 -12.89 -16.77 9.12
C GLY A 48 -11.78 -16.32 8.18
N ASN A 49 -11.27 -17.28 7.42
CA ASN A 49 -10.20 -17.12 6.43
C ASN A 49 -10.14 -15.69 5.83
N ILE A 50 -9.06 -14.96 6.10
CA ILE A 50 -8.82 -13.59 5.63
C ILE A 50 -8.98 -13.50 4.11
N GLU A 51 -8.55 -14.51 3.36
CA GLU A 51 -8.74 -14.60 1.91
C GLU A 51 -10.22 -14.55 1.56
N GLY A 52 -11.03 -15.37 2.23
CA GLY A 52 -12.48 -15.37 2.06
C GLY A 52 -13.13 -14.05 2.43
N ALA A 53 -12.62 -13.37 3.47
CA ALA A 53 -13.09 -12.04 3.86
C ALA A 53 -12.79 -10.99 2.79
N ILE A 54 -11.57 -10.96 2.25
CA ILE A 54 -11.17 -10.07 1.15
C ILE A 54 -12.00 -10.38 -0.10
N GLN A 55 -12.15 -11.67 -0.44
CA GLN A 55 -12.90 -12.13 -1.60
C GLN A 55 -14.37 -11.68 -1.56
N ASN A 56 -15.04 -11.92 -0.43
CA ASN A 56 -16.45 -11.59 -0.26
C ASN A 56 -16.72 -10.07 -0.24
N ASN A 57 -15.74 -9.26 0.15
CA ASN A 57 -15.85 -7.80 0.22
C ASN A 57 -15.20 -7.09 -0.98
N SER A 58 -14.69 -7.84 -1.95
CA SER A 58 -13.95 -7.33 -3.11
C SER A 58 -14.62 -6.19 -3.86
N TYR A 59 -15.95 -6.17 -3.94
CA TYR A 59 -16.67 -5.09 -4.60
C TYR A 59 -16.54 -3.77 -3.84
N GLU A 60 -16.63 -3.78 -2.52
CA GLU A 60 -16.45 -2.59 -1.70
C GLU A 60 -14.98 -2.16 -1.65
N LEU A 61 -14.07 -3.12 -1.57
CA LEU A 61 -12.64 -2.86 -1.45
C LEU A 61 -12.03 -2.35 -2.77
N PHE A 62 -12.39 -2.99 -3.88
CA PHE A 62 -11.73 -2.87 -5.19
C PHE A 62 -12.67 -2.61 -6.37
N GLY A 63 -13.99 -2.63 -6.19
CA GLY A 63 -14.97 -2.43 -7.27
C GLY A 63 -15.14 -3.64 -8.19
N VAL A 64 -14.68 -4.82 -7.79
CA VAL A 64 -14.73 -6.07 -8.58
C VAL A 64 -15.68 -7.05 -7.91
N TYR A 65 -16.50 -7.79 -8.67
CA TYR A 65 -17.41 -8.76 -8.06
C TYR A 65 -16.64 -9.97 -7.48
N PRO A 66 -17.10 -10.56 -6.36
CA PRO A 66 -16.44 -11.70 -5.72
C PRO A 66 -16.26 -12.96 -6.58
N ASN A 67 -16.90 -13.09 -7.73
CA ASN A 67 -16.73 -14.25 -8.61
C ASN A 67 -15.84 -13.95 -9.84
N ASP A 68 -15.46 -12.68 -10.03
CA ASP A 68 -14.74 -12.21 -11.22
C ASP A 68 -13.22 -12.24 -11.03
N TRP A 69 -12.75 -12.52 -9.81
CA TRP A 69 -11.35 -12.61 -9.46
C TRP A 69 -11.14 -13.60 -8.31
N ASP A 70 -9.92 -14.10 -8.14
CA ASP A 70 -9.50 -14.92 -6.98
C ASP A 70 -8.24 -14.30 -6.39
N VAL A 71 -8.14 -14.31 -5.05
CA VAL A 71 -7.01 -13.77 -4.28
C VAL A 71 -6.35 -14.87 -3.46
N GLU A 72 -5.02 -14.87 -3.42
CA GLU A 72 -4.22 -15.68 -2.50
C GLU A 72 -3.39 -14.77 -1.57
N LEU A 73 -3.25 -15.18 -0.32
CA LEU A 73 -2.41 -14.50 0.67
C LEU A 73 -1.15 -15.33 0.97
N THR A 74 0.01 -14.69 0.86
CA THR A 74 1.29 -15.29 1.25
C THR A 74 1.91 -14.49 2.39
N GLU A 75 2.21 -15.14 3.52
CA GLU A 75 2.91 -14.47 4.63
C GLU A 75 4.30 -13.99 4.19
N VAL A 76 4.63 -12.73 4.48
CA VAL A 76 5.88 -12.09 4.07
C VAL A 76 6.58 -11.42 5.25
N LYS A 77 7.79 -11.89 5.56
CA LYS A 77 8.62 -11.33 6.64
C LYS A 77 9.48 -10.14 6.19
N ASP A 78 9.73 -10.06 4.89
CA ASP A 78 10.53 -9.05 4.19
C ASP A 78 9.66 -7.92 3.60
N TRP A 79 8.44 -7.72 4.11
CA TRP A 79 7.46 -6.76 3.58
C TRP A 79 8.02 -5.33 3.40
N LYS A 80 8.91 -4.88 4.30
CA LYS A 80 9.51 -3.54 4.21
C LYS A 80 10.38 -3.38 2.97
N GLU A 81 11.23 -4.36 2.71
CA GLU A 81 12.16 -4.34 1.58
C GLU A 81 11.36 -4.36 0.27
N ARG A 82 10.33 -5.22 0.20
CA ARG A 82 9.42 -5.28 -0.95
C ARG A 82 8.70 -3.95 -1.19
N LEU A 83 8.17 -3.35 -0.12
CA LEU A 83 7.48 -2.06 -0.18
C LEU A 83 8.42 -0.93 -0.61
N GLU A 84 9.65 -0.88 -0.08
CA GLU A 84 10.66 0.10 -0.49
C GLU A 84 10.97 -0.03 -1.98
N ILE A 85 11.19 -1.26 -2.47
CA ILE A 85 11.46 -1.53 -3.89
C ILE A 85 10.33 -1.01 -4.77
N GLU A 86 9.08 -1.35 -4.47
CA GLU A 86 7.92 -0.93 -5.28
C GLU A 86 7.67 0.59 -5.23
N LEU A 87 7.92 1.25 -4.10
CA LEU A 87 7.79 2.71 -3.98
C LEU A 87 8.91 3.48 -4.67
N VAL A 88 10.13 2.93 -4.71
CA VAL A 88 11.31 3.58 -5.29
C VAL A 88 11.42 3.37 -6.79
N LYS A 89 10.99 2.21 -7.30
CA LYS A 89 11.11 1.82 -8.72
C LYS A 89 10.55 2.86 -9.72
N PRO A 90 9.37 3.47 -9.51
CA PRO A 90 8.82 4.49 -10.42
C PRO A 90 9.69 5.75 -10.53
N VAL A 91 10.45 6.06 -9.48
CA VAL A 91 11.25 7.29 -9.33
C VAL A 91 12.65 7.13 -9.95
N MET A 92 13.18 5.91 -9.94
CA MET A 92 14.58 5.66 -10.32
C MET A 92 14.79 5.50 -11.83
N GLN A 93 13.74 5.16 -12.58
CA GLN A 93 13.79 4.98 -14.04
C GLN A 93 13.57 6.31 -14.77
N GLN A 94 14.64 7.05 -15.09
CA GLN A 94 14.56 8.19 -16.01
C GLN A 94 15.70 8.16 -17.04
N PRO A 95 15.44 8.58 -18.30
CA PRO A 95 16.44 8.59 -19.36
C PRO A 95 17.56 9.61 -19.13
N SER A 96 18.79 9.24 -19.49
CA SER A 96 20.05 9.90 -19.12
C SER A 96 20.48 11.07 -20.02
N ILE A 97 19.55 11.85 -20.57
CA ILE A 97 19.86 12.94 -21.52
C ILE A 97 19.49 14.31 -20.90
N LEU A 98 20.17 14.68 -19.82
CA LEU A 98 19.94 15.95 -19.13
C LEU A 98 21.28 16.66 -18.84
N SER A 99 21.23 17.99 -18.72
CA SER A 99 22.41 18.79 -18.37
C SER A 99 22.88 18.53 -16.94
N ASP A 100 24.13 18.86 -16.60
CA ASP A 100 24.71 18.60 -15.27
C ASP A 100 23.91 19.22 -14.12
N LYS A 101 23.35 20.42 -14.31
CA LYS A 101 22.53 21.11 -13.29
C LYS A 101 21.16 20.44 -13.09
N GLU A 102 20.56 19.95 -14.17
CA GLU A 102 19.31 19.18 -14.11
C GLU A 102 19.56 17.84 -13.42
N ASN A 103 20.68 17.19 -13.72
CA ASN A 103 21.10 15.95 -13.05
C ASN A 103 21.31 16.14 -11.54
N GLU A 104 21.87 17.26 -11.08
CA GLU A 104 22.02 17.56 -9.66
C GLU A 104 20.68 17.79 -8.96
N THR A 105 19.79 18.58 -9.58
CA THR A 105 18.45 18.86 -9.04
C THR A 105 17.61 17.58 -8.95
N ILE A 106 17.69 16.73 -9.96
CA ILE A 106 17.02 15.42 -9.97
C ILE A 106 17.61 14.50 -8.91
N ARG A 107 18.93 14.51 -8.70
CA ARG A 107 19.56 13.72 -7.64
C ARG A 107 19.07 14.15 -6.25
N ASP A 108 18.98 15.46 -5.98
CA ASP A 108 18.43 15.96 -4.72
C ASP A 108 16.96 15.56 -4.55
N LEU A 109 16.14 15.69 -5.60
CA LEU A 109 14.75 15.27 -5.58
C LEU A 109 14.61 13.76 -5.31
N LYS A 110 15.35 12.90 -6.00
CA LYS A 110 15.35 11.45 -5.79
C LYS A 110 15.73 11.09 -4.35
N SER A 111 16.73 11.78 -3.79
CA SER A 111 17.14 11.61 -2.39
C SER A 111 16.03 11.96 -1.41
N ARG A 112 15.37 13.11 -1.61
CA ARG A 112 14.24 13.53 -0.77
C ARG A 112 13.06 12.57 -0.84
N ILE A 113 12.72 12.10 -2.03
CA ILE A 113 11.65 11.10 -2.22
C ILE A 113 11.98 9.82 -1.46
N LYS A 114 13.23 9.33 -1.57
CA LYS A 114 13.67 8.14 -0.84
C LYS A 114 13.53 8.33 0.67
N ASN A 115 13.92 9.49 1.20
CA ASN A 115 13.74 9.80 2.62
C ASN A 115 12.26 9.81 3.03
N SER A 116 11.39 10.43 2.23
CA SER A 116 9.94 10.42 2.50
C SER A 116 9.32 9.02 2.44
N ILE A 117 9.79 8.16 1.54
CA ILE A 117 9.39 6.74 1.49
C ILE A 117 9.81 6.04 2.79
N ASN A 118 11.05 6.24 3.24
CA ASN A 118 11.55 5.64 4.48
C ASN A 118 10.76 6.12 5.70
N ASP A 119 10.41 7.40 5.75
CA ASP A 119 9.57 7.97 6.82
C ASP A 119 8.18 7.33 6.81
N PHE A 120 7.57 7.19 5.63
CA PHE A 120 6.28 6.51 5.47
C PHE A 120 6.33 5.05 5.95
N ILE A 121 7.34 4.28 5.52
CA ILE A 121 7.52 2.88 5.94
C ILE A 121 7.69 2.79 7.46
N THR A 122 8.46 3.71 8.05
CA THR A 122 8.67 3.77 9.50
C THR A 122 7.37 4.07 10.26
N LEU A 123 6.54 4.98 9.73
CA LEU A 123 5.23 5.26 10.31
C LEU A 123 4.28 4.07 10.17
N LEU A 124 4.24 3.43 8.99
CA LEU A 124 3.44 2.24 8.74
C LEU A 124 3.82 1.08 9.68
N GLU A 125 5.12 0.91 9.92
CA GLU A 125 5.63 -0.08 10.88
C GLU A 125 5.07 0.16 12.28
N LYS A 126 5.30 1.36 12.81
CA LYS A 126 4.91 1.72 14.18
C LYS A 126 3.40 1.66 14.41
N GLU A 127 2.64 2.08 13.40
CA GLU A 127 1.19 2.21 13.56
C GLU A 127 0.44 0.89 13.34
N PHE A 128 0.96 -0.01 12.48
CA PHE A 128 0.28 -1.26 12.13
C PHE A 128 1.15 -2.50 12.24
N ALA A 129 2.36 -2.51 11.67
CA ALA A 129 3.16 -3.74 11.61
C ALA A 129 3.58 -4.26 12.99
N GLU A 130 3.97 -3.39 13.92
CA GLU A 130 4.38 -3.76 15.29
C GLU A 130 3.24 -4.40 16.09
N ILE A 131 1.99 -4.09 15.74
CA ILE A 131 0.79 -4.63 16.39
C ILE A 131 0.11 -5.73 15.56
N SER A 132 0.68 -6.11 14.42
CA SER A 132 0.14 -7.15 13.56
C SER A 132 0.57 -8.54 14.03
N THR A 133 -0.34 -9.51 13.96
CA THR A 133 0.00 -10.93 14.16
C THR A 133 0.82 -11.46 13.00
N ASN A 134 0.35 -11.19 11.77
CA ASN A 134 0.97 -11.59 10.53
C ASN A 134 0.86 -10.47 9.50
N ILE A 135 1.75 -10.51 8.51
CA ILE A 135 1.73 -9.61 7.37
C ILE A 135 1.77 -10.46 6.11
N TYR A 136 0.84 -10.19 5.22
CA TYR A 136 0.66 -10.95 3.99
C TYR A 136 0.84 -10.06 2.77
N GLU A 137 1.31 -10.66 1.68
CA GLU A 137 1.18 -10.12 0.34
C GLU A 137 -0.04 -10.77 -0.33
N SER A 138 -0.92 -9.92 -0.86
CA SER A 138 -2.12 -10.33 -1.58
C SER A 138 -1.85 -10.36 -3.08
N THR A 139 -2.10 -11.50 -3.71
CA THR A 139 -1.92 -11.67 -5.15
C THR A 139 -3.22 -12.10 -5.80
N VAL A 140 -3.60 -11.42 -6.89
CA VAL A 140 -4.73 -11.82 -7.72
C VAL A 140 -4.28 -12.95 -8.65
N THR A 141 -4.84 -14.15 -8.47
CA THR A 141 -4.47 -15.34 -9.25
C THR A 141 -5.39 -15.59 -10.44
N LYS A 142 -6.59 -15.03 -10.40
CA LYS A 142 -7.57 -15.08 -11.49
C LYS A 142 -8.28 -13.73 -11.56
N GLY A 143 -8.56 -13.25 -12.77
CA GLY A 143 -9.16 -11.93 -13.02
C GLY A 143 -8.38 -11.16 -14.08
N GLY A 144 -8.97 -10.08 -14.61
CA GLY A 144 -8.32 -9.25 -15.62
C GLY A 144 -7.06 -8.56 -15.07
N PHE A 145 -5.91 -8.82 -15.69
CA PHE A 145 -4.65 -8.16 -15.37
C PHE A 145 -4.75 -6.65 -15.59
N TYR A 146 -4.62 -5.85 -14.52
CA TYR A 146 -4.62 -4.38 -14.60
C TYR A 146 -3.37 -3.70 -14.00
N ARG A 147 -2.40 -4.44 -13.45
CA ARG A 147 -1.22 -3.83 -12.82
C ARG A 147 0.07 -4.05 -13.62
N ILE A 148 0.73 -2.95 -13.96
CA ILE A 148 2.11 -2.93 -14.51
C ILE A 148 3.13 -3.07 -13.38
N MET A 149 2.82 -2.50 -12.21
CA MET A 149 3.60 -2.61 -10.97
C MET A 149 2.73 -2.41 -9.74
N GLY A 150 3.26 -2.66 -8.55
CA GLY A 150 2.52 -2.54 -7.30
C GLY A 150 2.74 -3.69 -6.33
N ILE A 151 2.21 -3.53 -5.12
CA ILE A 151 2.15 -4.53 -4.06
C ILE A 151 0.90 -4.29 -3.23
N ASP A 152 0.22 -5.37 -2.86
CA ASP A 152 -0.92 -5.33 -1.95
C ASP A 152 -0.47 -6.01 -0.65
N LEU A 153 -0.38 -5.25 0.44
CA LEU A 153 0.01 -5.76 1.76
C LEU A 153 -1.19 -5.78 2.70
N VAL A 154 -1.34 -6.87 3.44
CA VAL A 154 -2.38 -7.06 4.44
C VAL A 154 -1.73 -7.22 5.80
N PHE A 155 -2.04 -6.31 6.72
CA PHE A 155 -1.61 -6.34 8.11
C PHE A 155 -2.78 -6.89 8.92
N GLU A 156 -2.63 -8.10 9.44
CA GLU A 156 -3.63 -8.73 10.31
C GLU A 156 -3.45 -8.19 11.73
N ILE A 157 -4.45 -7.45 12.22
CA ILE A 157 -4.45 -6.85 13.56
C ILE A 157 -5.54 -7.53 14.37
N GLU A 158 -5.15 -8.23 15.43
CA GLU A 158 -6.07 -9.06 16.23
C GLU A 158 -6.78 -10.12 15.35
N GLU A 159 -7.75 -10.86 15.90
CA GLU A 159 -8.40 -11.99 15.20
C GLU A 159 -9.45 -11.56 14.17
N THR A 160 -9.80 -10.27 14.10
CA THR A 160 -10.99 -9.80 13.37
C THR A 160 -10.80 -8.50 12.59
N LYS A 161 -9.58 -7.98 12.46
CA LYS A 161 -9.34 -6.71 11.78
C LYS A 161 -8.12 -6.80 10.87
N ILE A 162 -8.24 -6.22 9.68
CA ILE A 162 -7.12 -6.07 8.75
C ILE A 162 -6.92 -4.62 8.36
N ILE A 163 -5.67 -4.24 8.13
CA ILE A 163 -5.30 -3.04 7.38
C ILE A 163 -4.78 -3.49 6.03
N PHE A 164 -5.37 -2.99 4.96
CA PHE A 164 -4.98 -3.32 3.61
C PHE A 164 -4.31 -2.10 2.98
N LEU A 165 -3.05 -2.25 2.59
CA LEU A 165 -2.30 -1.30 1.79
C LEU A 165 -2.29 -1.78 0.35
N GLN A 166 -2.90 -1.00 -0.53
CA GLN A 166 -2.90 -1.23 -1.95
C GLN A 166 -2.01 -0.21 -2.66
N ILE A 167 -1.06 -0.72 -3.44
CA ILE A 167 -0.23 0.05 -4.35
C ILE A 167 -0.44 -0.49 -5.75
N LEU A 168 -0.97 0.35 -6.65
CA LEU A 168 -1.28 -0.03 -8.02
C LEU A 168 -0.63 0.95 -9.00
N GLY A 169 0.20 0.42 -9.89
CA GLY A 169 0.71 1.14 -11.05
C GLY A 169 0.00 0.70 -12.33
N ASN A 170 -0.55 1.65 -13.06
CA ASN A 170 -1.23 1.47 -14.35
C ASN A 170 -0.59 2.33 -15.46
N ASP A 171 -0.83 1.95 -16.71
CA ASP A 171 -0.41 2.71 -17.90
C ASP A 171 -1.13 4.07 -17.96
#